data_AF-A0A3C1SZ38-F1
#
_entry.id   AF-A0A3C1SZ38-F1
#
_cell.length_a   1.000
_cell.length_b   1.000
_cell.length_c   1.000
_cell.angle_alpha   90.00
_cell.angle_beta   90.00
_cell.angle_gamma   90.00
#
_symmetry.space_group_name_H-M   'P 1'
#
loop_
_entity.id
_entity.type
_entity.pdbx_description
1 polymer ?
#
loop_
_entity_poly.entity_id
_entity_poly.type
_entity_poly.pdbx_seq_one_letter_code
_entity_poly.pdbx_strand_id
1 'polypeptide(L)'
;AYGGLEHKKSSSLICSRKELPTENKPEIDSDYTRFLALCSHEYFHAWWIKTIKPASFHALNLGRENYTEQLWVFEGFTSYYDELSLLRTKLLSPEQYLTLFAQTVTRVQKSQGRHKQSLAESSFDAWTKFYQQDENAPNAIVSYYTKGALLAFVLDIEIRSRSHDAQSLDDVLKLIWVNYQDTGLEDDTVQKVVAHLTQSDFTKFFDDYLYG
;
A
#
# COMPACT_ATOMS: atom_id res chain seq x y z
N ALA A 1 -10.46 -18.95 -3.61
CA ALA A 1 -9.24 -18.20 -3.97
C ALA A 1 -9.62 -16.74 -4.16
N TYR A 2 -8.75 -15.83 -3.77
CA TYR A 2 -8.93 -14.38 -3.89
C TYR A 2 -7.57 -13.77 -4.22
N GLY A 3 -7.49 -12.91 -5.23
CA GLY A 3 -6.25 -12.23 -5.61
C GLY A 3 -6.38 -11.51 -6.94
N GLY A 4 -5.46 -10.58 -7.20
CA GLY A 4 -5.32 -9.86 -8.45
C GLY A 4 -3.87 -9.87 -8.94
N LEU A 5 -3.66 -9.51 -10.19
CA LEU A 5 -2.34 -9.29 -10.77
C LEU A 5 -2.40 -8.12 -11.74
N GLU A 6 -1.57 -7.12 -11.49
CA GLU A 6 -1.62 -5.84 -12.14
C GLU A 6 -0.78 -5.80 -13.44
N HIS A 7 -1.35 -5.16 -14.46
CA HIS A 7 -0.69 -4.91 -15.74
C HIS A 7 -0.90 -3.45 -16.16
N LYS A 8 -0.04 -2.97 -17.07
CA LYS A 8 -0.02 -1.56 -17.45
C LYS A 8 -1.35 -1.05 -18.00
N LYS A 9 -2.17 -1.93 -18.57
CA LYS A 9 -3.46 -1.60 -19.21
C LYS A 9 -4.56 -2.62 -18.92
N SER A 10 -4.38 -3.50 -17.93
CA SER A 10 -5.34 -4.53 -17.55
C SER A 10 -4.99 -5.08 -16.16
N SER A 11 -5.86 -5.92 -15.59
CA SER A 11 -5.53 -6.76 -14.44
C SER A 11 -6.23 -8.12 -14.59
N SER A 12 -5.69 -9.15 -13.96
CA SER A 12 -6.29 -10.48 -13.89
C SER A 12 -6.80 -10.73 -12.47
N LEU A 13 -8.13 -10.84 -12.32
CA LEU A 13 -8.77 -10.96 -11.01
C LEU A 13 -9.33 -12.37 -10.77
N ILE A 14 -9.10 -12.89 -9.58
CA ILE A 14 -9.77 -14.09 -9.05
C ILE A 14 -10.60 -13.66 -7.85
N CYS A 15 -11.93 -13.76 -7.98
CA CYS A 15 -12.88 -13.43 -6.93
C CYS A 15 -13.89 -14.57 -6.71
N SER A 16 -14.56 -14.56 -5.57
CA SER A 16 -15.65 -15.50 -5.28
C SER A 16 -16.95 -15.04 -5.95
N ARG A 17 -17.76 -16.00 -6.40
CA ARG A 17 -19.09 -15.70 -6.98
C ARG A 17 -19.97 -14.86 -6.06
N LYS A 18 -19.85 -15.02 -4.74
CA LYS A 18 -20.63 -14.28 -3.75
C LYS A 18 -20.25 -12.81 -3.63
N GLU A 19 -19.06 -12.44 -4.10
CA GLU A 19 -18.55 -11.06 -4.11
C GLU A 19 -19.03 -10.28 -5.34
N LEU A 20 -19.70 -10.94 -6.29
CA LEU A 20 -20.27 -10.27 -7.46
C LEU A 20 -21.73 -9.91 -7.18
N PRO A 21 -22.16 -8.68 -7.55
CA PRO A 21 -23.54 -8.26 -7.37
C PRO A 21 -24.46 -9.10 -8.28
N THR A 22 -25.72 -9.21 -7.88
CA THR A 22 -26.76 -9.87 -8.69
C THR A 22 -27.94 -8.93 -8.85
N GLU A 23 -28.81 -9.16 -9.84
CA GLU A 23 -30.01 -8.35 -10.03
C GLU A 23 -30.87 -8.28 -8.74
N ASN A 24 -30.89 -9.36 -7.95
CA ASN A 24 -31.63 -9.45 -6.70
C ASN A 24 -30.90 -8.85 -5.49
N LYS A 25 -29.61 -8.50 -5.62
CA LYS A 25 -28.77 -7.90 -4.58
C LYS A 25 -27.86 -6.83 -5.22
N PRO A 26 -28.41 -5.66 -5.56
CA PRO A 26 -27.64 -4.58 -6.17
C PRO A 26 -26.86 -3.74 -5.14
N GLU A 27 -27.14 -3.89 -3.84
CA GLU A 27 -26.51 -3.12 -2.78
C GLU A 27 -25.03 -3.48 -2.58
N ILE A 28 -24.24 -2.50 -2.14
CA ILE A 28 -22.83 -2.69 -1.79
C ILE A 28 -22.76 -3.26 -0.36
N ASP A 29 -22.78 -4.59 -0.27
CA ASP A 29 -22.52 -5.31 0.97
C ASP A 29 -21.03 -5.55 1.20
N SER A 30 -20.67 -6.25 2.28
CA SER A 30 -19.27 -6.53 2.61
C SER A 30 -18.56 -7.43 1.59
N ASP A 31 -19.29 -8.35 0.94
CA ASP A 31 -18.71 -9.25 -0.06
C ASP A 31 -18.45 -8.48 -1.36
N TYR A 32 -19.40 -7.65 -1.80
CA TYR A 32 -19.19 -6.80 -2.98
C TYR A 32 -18.15 -5.71 -2.74
N THR A 33 -18.12 -5.11 -1.54
CA THR A 33 -17.06 -4.17 -1.13
C THR A 33 -15.66 -4.77 -1.30
N ARG A 34 -15.48 -6.03 -0.94
CA ARG A 34 -14.21 -6.74 -1.08
C ARG A 34 -13.78 -6.86 -2.55
N PHE A 35 -14.70 -7.16 -3.46
CA PHE A 35 -14.41 -7.14 -4.90
C PHE A 35 -14.11 -5.74 -5.44
N LEU A 36 -14.87 -4.72 -5.01
CA LEU A 36 -14.61 -3.33 -5.40
C LEU A 36 -13.24 -2.85 -4.90
N ALA A 37 -12.85 -3.21 -3.68
CA ALA A 37 -11.53 -2.91 -3.13
C ALA A 37 -10.42 -3.60 -3.94
N LEU A 38 -10.61 -4.87 -4.32
CA LEU A 38 -9.68 -5.57 -5.22
C LEU A 38 -9.53 -4.83 -6.56
N CYS A 39 -10.63 -4.41 -7.17
CA CYS A 39 -10.58 -3.66 -8.43
C CYS A 39 -9.88 -2.31 -8.26
N SER A 40 -10.17 -1.60 -7.17
CA SER A 40 -9.53 -0.32 -6.81
C SER A 40 -8.02 -0.46 -6.66
N HIS A 41 -7.58 -1.49 -5.93
CA HIS A 41 -6.18 -1.86 -5.70
C HIS A 41 -5.43 -2.06 -7.02
N GLU A 42 -5.95 -2.96 -7.85
CA GLU A 42 -5.35 -3.35 -9.12
C GLU A 42 -5.37 -2.23 -10.16
N TYR A 43 -6.39 -1.36 -10.11
CA TYR A 43 -6.47 -0.19 -10.96
C TYR A 43 -5.46 0.89 -10.55
N PHE A 44 -5.30 1.12 -9.26
CA PHE A 44 -4.30 2.07 -8.73
C PHE A 44 -2.88 1.67 -9.16
N HIS A 45 -2.62 0.36 -9.22
CA HIS A 45 -1.32 -0.14 -9.64
C HIS A 45 -0.90 0.23 -11.07
N ALA A 46 -1.85 0.56 -11.95
CA ALA A 46 -1.55 1.04 -13.30
C ALA A 46 -0.64 2.29 -13.27
N TRP A 47 -0.86 3.19 -12.29
CA TRP A 47 0.06 4.29 -11.98
C TRP A 47 1.22 3.81 -11.11
N TRP A 48 0.92 3.03 -10.08
CA TRP A 48 1.82 2.71 -8.97
C TRP A 48 2.29 1.25 -8.99
N ILE A 49 3.51 1.00 -9.47
CA ILE A 49 4.23 -0.27 -9.78
C ILE A 49 4.32 -0.59 -11.27
N LYS A 50 3.29 -0.32 -12.08
CA LYS A 50 3.40 -0.52 -13.54
C LYS A 50 4.10 0.62 -14.25
N THR A 51 3.84 1.86 -13.81
CA THR A 51 4.42 3.06 -14.40
C THR A 51 5.50 3.63 -13.48
N ILE A 52 5.14 4.20 -12.34
CA ILE A 52 6.10 4.49 -11.26
C ILE A 52 6.51 3.15 -10.65
N LYS A 53 7.80 2.93 -10.42
CA LYS A 53 8.34 1.68 -9.84
C LYS A 53 9.69 1.96 -9.19
N PRO A 54 10.26 1.03 -8.41
CA PRO A 54 11.65 1.14 -7.97
C PRO A 54 12.57 1.33 -9.17
N ALA A 55 13.60 2.18 -9.04
CA ALA A 55 14.58 2.39 -10.11
C ALA A 55 15.21 1.05 -10.55
N SER A 56 15.48 0.16 -9.58
CA SER A 56 15.98 -1.20 -9.82
C SER A 56 15.06 -2.05 -10.70
N PHE A 57 13.76 -1.77 -10.75
CA PHE A 57 12.78 -2.55 -11.53
C PHE A 57 12.74 -2.15 -13.02
N HIS A 58 13.49 -1.14 -13.44
CA HIS A 58 13.70 -0.86 -14.87
C HIS A 58 14.61 -1.89 -15.55
N ALA A 59 15.40 -2.65 -14.78
CA ALA A 59 16.35 -3.64 -15.26
C ALA A 59 16.17 -5.00 -14.57
N LEU A 60 14.93 -5.50 -14.49
CA LEU A 60 14.63 -6.78 -13.84
C LEU A 60 15.32 -7.96 -14.53
N ASN A 61 15.93 -8.83 -13.72
CA ASN A 61 16.39 -10.14 -14.16
C ASN A 61 15.40 -11.21 -13.72
N LEU A 62 14.59 -11.70 -14.65
CA LEU A 62 13.56 -12.70 -14.36
C LEU A 62 14.10 -14.13 -14.10
N GLY A 63 15.42 -14.33 -14.18
CA GLY A 63 16.09 -15.60 -13.85
C GLY A 63 16.52 -15.73 -12.38
N ARG A 64 16.25 -14.73 -11.54
CA ARG A 64 16.60 -14.73 -10.10
C ARG A 64 15.65 -13.81 -9.31
N GLU A 65 15.79 -13.82 -8.00
CA GLU A 65 15.15 -12.87 -7.09
C GLU A 65 15.62 -11.44 -7.38
N ASN A 66 14.68 -10.49 -7.32
CA ASN A 66 14.94 -9.06 -7.44
C ASN A 66 14.52 -8.40 -6.12
N TYR A 67 15.48 -8.16 -5.24
CA TYR A 67 15.25 -7.61 -3.92
C TYR A 67 14.99 -6.10 -3.97
N THR A 68 14.07 -5.61 -3.13
CA THR A 68 13.81 -4.18 -2.93
C THR A 68 13.22 -3.95 -1.54
N GLU A 69 13.58 -2.84 -0.91
CA GLU A 69 12.98 -2.41 0.34
C GLU A 69 11.70 -1.58 0.13
N GLN A 70 11.21 -1.42 -1.11
CA GLN A 70 10.18 -0.42 -1.44
C GLN A 70 8.76 -0.98 -1.55
N LEU A 71 8.51 -2.26 -1.25
CA LEU A 71 7.14 -2.81 -1.33
C LEU A 71 6.18 -2.15 -0.32
N TRP A 72 6.66 -1.63 0.80
CA TRP A 72 5.82 -0.82 1.70
C TRP A 72 5.24 0.43 1.01
N VAL A 73 5.93 0.99 0.01
CA VAL A 73 5.43 2.09 -0.81
C VAL A 73 4.47 1.57 -1.85
N PHE A 74 4.87 0.55 -2.62
CA PHE A 74 4.13 0.13 -3.80
C PHE A 74 2.88 -0.69 -3.48
N GLU A 75 2.95 -1.52 -2.44
CA GLU A 75 1.83 -2.35 -1.98
C GLU A 75 1.14 -1.69 -0.79
N GLY A 76 1.92 -1.15 0.15
CA GLY A 76 1.36 -0.51 1.35
C GLY A 76 0.57 0.76 1.05
N PHE A 77 1.05 1.65 0.18
CA PHE A 77 0.27 2.84 -0.19
C PHE A 77 -0.95 2.44 -1.02
N THR A 78 -0.81 1.45 -1.91
CA THR A 78 -1.96 0.93 -2.67
C THR A 78 -3.03 0.36 -1.73
N SER A 79 -2.64 -0.36 -0.68
CA SER A 79 -3.54 -0.84 0.39
C SER A 79 -4.13 0.26 1.29
N TYR A 80 -3.61 1.48 1.25
CA TYR A 80 -4.26 2.62 1.88
C TYR A 80 -5.27 3.26 0.90
N TYR A 81 -4.86 3.43 -0.36
CA TYR A 81 -5.67 4.08 -1.38
C TYR A 81 -6.80 3.22 -1.93
N ASP A 82 -6.72 1.89 -1.87
CA ASP A 82 -7.76 1.01 -2.41
C ASP A 82 -9.11 1.23 -1.71
N GLU A 83 -9.16 1.19 -0.38
CA GLU A 83 -10.33 1.46 0.47
C GLU A 83 -10.66 2.97 0.52
N LEU A 84 -9.63 3.83 0.64
CA LEU A 84 -9.84 5.28 0.67
C LEU A 84 -10.48 5.80 -0.63
N SER A 85 -10.15 5.21 -1.77
CA SER A 85 -10.77 5.57 -3.06
C SER A 85 -12.25 5.22 -3.10
N LEU A 86 -12.66 4.11 -2.47
CA LEU A 86 -14.08 3.76 -2.36
C LEU A 86 -14.84 4.76 -1.48
N LEU A 87 -14.22 5.26 -0.40
CA LEU A 87 -14.78 6.36 0.39
C LEU A 87 -14.90 7.65 -0.44
N ARG A 88 -13.82 8.05 -1.13
CA ARG A 88 -13.78 9.30 -1.92
C ARG A 88 -14.77 9.30 -3.08
N THR A 89 -15.05 8.12 -3.66
CA THR A 89 -16.06 7.93 -4.70
C THR A 89 -17.48 7.70 -4.16
N LYS A 90 -17.65 7.74 -2.83
CA LYS A 90 -18.94 7.53 -2.13
C LYS A 90 -19.55 6.15 -2.33
N LEU A 91 -18.73 5.16 -2.71
CA LEU A 91 -19.12 3.75 -2.72
C LEU A 91 -19.16 3.17 -1.30
N LEU A 92 -18.36 3.74 -0.39
CA LEU A 92 -18.43 3.50 1.04
C LEU A 92 -18.87 4.76 1.79
N SER A 93 -19.65 4.56 2.86
CA SER A 93 -19.85 5.57 3.88
C SER A 93 -18.59 5.74 4.75
N PRO A 94 -18.42 6.87 5.46
CA PRO A 94 -17.36 7.03 6.44
C PRO A 94 -17.32 5.91 7.48
N GLU A 95 -18.47 5.45 7.96
CA GLU A 95 -18.58 4.38 8.96
C GLU A 95 -18.11 3.03 8.40
N GLN A 96 -18.46 2.72 7.15
CA GLN A 96 -18.01 1.50 6.47
C GLN A 96 -16.48 1.52 6.27
N TYR A 97 -15.93 2.64 5.79
CA TYR A 97 -14.50 2.81 5.64
C TYR A 97 -13.76 2.69 6.99
N LEU A 98 -14.22 3.39 8.02
CA LEU A 98 -13.60 3.32 9.35
C LEU A 98 -13.68 1.91 9.96
N THR A 99 -14.74 1.17 9.66
CA THR A 99 -14.85 -0.24 10.08
C THR A 99 -13.79 -1.11 9.42
N LEU A 100 -13.58 -0.99 8.11
CA LEU A 100 -12.53 -1.71 7.38
C LEU A 100 -11.14 -1.31 7.86
N PHE A 101 -10.90 -0.01 8.01
CA PHE A 101 -9.63 0.51 8.49
C PHE A 101 -9.31 0.03 9.91
N ALA A 102 -10.30 0.00 10.81
CA ALA A 102 -10.15 -0.54 12.16
C ALA A 102 -9.79 -2.04 12.17
N GLN A 103 -10.27 -2.82 11.20
CA GLN A 103 -9.85 -4.22 11.03
C GLN A 103 -8.38 -4.30 10.61
N THR A 104 -7.93 -3.43 9.70
CA THR A 104 -6.51 -3.32 9.31
C THR A 104 -5.62 -2.99 10.51
N VAL A 105 -6.01 -1.97 11.30
CA VAL A 105 -5.32 -1.62 12.56
C VAL A 105 -5.27 -2.82 13.51
N THR A 106 -6.40 -3.50 13.70
CA THR A 106 -6.50 -4.65 14.60
C THR A 106 -5.57 -5.80 14.17
N ARG A 107 -5.48 -6.09 12.86
CA ARG A 107 -4.58 -7.12 12.33
C ARG A 107 -3.11 -6.81 12.64
N VAL A 108 -2.69 -5.57 12.41
CA VAL A 108 -1.31 -5.15 12.70
C VAL A 108 -1.03 -5.20 14.20
N GLN A 109 -1.92 -4.67 15.04
CA GLN A 109 -1.72 -4.63 16.50
C GLN A 109 -1.66 -6.02 17.14
N LYS A 110 -2.39 -7.00 16.60
CA LYS A 110 -2.37 -8.38 17.08
C LYS A 110 -1.11 -9.15 16.68
N SER A 111 -0.41 -8.73 15.62
CA SER A 111 0.81 -9.40 15.15
C SER A 111 1.98 -9.09 16.09
N GLN A 112 2.66 -10.13 16.59
CA GLN A 112 3.89 -9.98 17.36
C GLN A 112 5.10 -9.70 16.45
N GLY A 113 5.02 -10.13 15.19
CA GLY A 113 6.06 -9.90 14.18
C GLY A 113 6.37 -8.42 13.94
N ARG A 114 5.43 -7.50 14.26
CA ARG A 114 5.66 -6.05 14.20
C ARG A 114 6.79 -5.53 15.08
N HIS A 115 7.24 -6.33 16.06
CA HIS A 115 8.38 -6.05 16.95
C HIS A 115 9.66 -6.80 16.56
N LYS A 116 9.62 -7.55 15.45
CA LYS A 116 10.68 -8.48 15.02
C LYS A 116 11.22 -8.18 13.63
N GLN A 117 10.45 -7.48 12.81
CA GLN A 117 10.80 -7.15 11.44
C GLN A 117 10.29 -5.75 11.09
N SER A 118 11.15 -4.95 10.46
CA SER A 118 10.77 -3.63 9.95
C SER A 118 9.96 -3.74 8.65
N LEU A 119 9.38 -2.63 8.19
CA LEU A 119 8.66 -2.60 6.90
C LEU A 119 9.61 -2.75 5.71
N ALA A 120 10.79 -2.13 5.79
CA ALA A 120 11.84 -2.24 4.79
C ALA A 120 12.34 -3.69 4.68
N GLU A 121 12.64 -4.34 5.81
CA GLU A 121 13.06 -5.75 5.86
C GLU A 121 11.97 -6.68 5.33
N SER A 122 10.69 -6.43 5.67
CA SER A 122 9.57 -7.21 5.15
C SER A 122 9.45 -7.14 3.63
N SER A 123 9.69 -5.96 3.07
CA SER A 123 9.72 -5.75 1.61
C SER A 123 10.89 -6.51 0.97
N PHE A 124 12.08 -6.42 1.57
CA PHE A 124 13.28 -7.10 1.08
C PHE A 124 13.12 -8.62 1.11
N ASP A 125 12.66 -9.16 2.24
CA ASP A 125 12.49 -10.59 2.48
C ASP A 125 11.25 -11.20 1.78
N ALA A 126 10.58 -10.45 0.88
CA ALA A 126 9.34 -10.90 0.27
C ALA A 126 9.45 -12.27 -0.40
N TRP A 127 10.54 -12.50 -1.14
CA TRP A 127 10.82 -13.75 -1.88
C TRP A 127 10.88 -14.99 -0.99
N THR A 128 11.35 -14.85 0.25
CA THR A 128 11.66 -15.98 1.14
C THR A 128 10.72 -16.08 2.33
N LYS A 129 10.31 -14.95 2.92
CA LYS A 129 9.50 -14.95 4.15
C LYS A 129 8.04 -14.64 3.88
N PHE A 130 7.73 -13.70 2.97
CA PHE A 130 6.36 -13.28 2.75
C PHE A 130 5.60 -14.17 1.75
N TYR A 131 6.23 -14.55 0.64
CA TYR A 131 5.61 -15.47 -0.34
C TYR A 131 5.66 -16.94 0.09
N GLN A 132 6.51 -17.29 1.06
CA GLN A 132 6.65 -18.65 1.61
C GLN A 132 6.37 -18.67 3.13
N GLN A 133 5.25 -18.06 3.53
CA GLN A 133 4.83 -18.02 4.94
C GLN A 133 4.49 -19.42 5.49
N ASP A 134 4.90 -19.66 6.74
CA ASP A 134 4.50 -20.81 7.55
C ASP A 134 3.56 -20.39 8.70
N GLU A 135 3.18 -21.33 9.54
CA GLU A 135 2.30 -21.10 10.69
C GLU A 135 2.86 -20.09 11.72
N ASN A 136 4.17 -19.83 11.71
CA ASN A 136 4.81 -18.90 12.63
C ASN A 136 4.84 -17.45 12.10
N ALA A 137 4.39 -17.22 10.86
CA ALA A 137 4.34 -15.90 10.24
C ALA A 137 3.71 -14.80 11.13
N PRO A 138 2.56 -15.01 11.81
CA PRO A 138 1.97 -13.98 12.69
C PRO A 138 2.88 -13.51 13.83
N ASN A 139 3.84 -14.34 14.24
CA ASN A 139 4.77 -14.08 15.32
C ASN A 139 6.13 -13.53 14.84
N ALA A 140 6.51 -13.82 13.61
CA ALA A 140 7.87 -13.63 13.12
C ALA A 140 8.02 -12.54 12.06
N ILE A 141 6.95 -12.23 11.31
CA ILE A 141 7.03 -11.29 10.18
C ILE A 141 5.92 -10.26 10.23
N VAL A 142 6.12 -9.17 9.50
CA VAL A 142 5.09 -8.16 9.29
C VAL A 142 4.65 -8.14 7.84
N SER A 143 3.41 -7.74 7.58
CA SER A 143 2.89 -7.57 6.23
C SER A 143 3.17 -6.14 5.76
N TYR A 144 3.98 -6.00 4.70
CA TYR A 144 4.23 -4.72 4.05
C TYR A 144 2.98 -4.11 3.41
N TYR A 145 1.93 -4.90 3.16
CA TYR A 145 0.59 -4.40 2.82
C TYR A 145 -0.08 -3.70 4.02
N THR A 146 -0.33 -4.44 5.10
CA THR A 146 -1.17 -3.93 6.19
C THR A 146 -0.45 -2.93 7.10
N LYS A 147 0.81 -3.18 7.50
CA LYS A 147 1.60 -2.18 8.24
C LYS A 147 1.99 -1.02 7.31
N GLY A 148 2.18 -1.26 6.01
CA GLY A 148 2.44 -0.21 5.02
C GLY A 148 1.25 0.72 4.83
N ALA A 149 0.02 0.20 4.81
CA ALA A 149 -1.20 1.02 4.79
C ALA A 149 -1.34 1.90 6.04
N LEU A 150 -0.97 1.39 7.22
CA LEU A 150 -0.94 2.21 8.44
C LEU A 150 0.16 3.27 8.38
N LEU A 151 1.34 2.94 7.86
CA LEU A 151 2.40 3.93 7.63
C LEU A 151 1.94 5.03 6.69
N ALA A 152 1.26 4.68 5.58
CA ALA A 152 0.68 5.64 4.64
C ALA A 152 -0.32 6.57 5.32
N PHE A 153 -1.24 6.02 6.12
CA PHE A 153 -2.22 6.80 6.89
C PHE A 153 -1.56 7.77 7.88
N VAL A 154 -0.62 7.29 8.70
CA VAL A 154 0.06 8.13 9.69
C VAL A 154 0.93 9.18 8.99
N LEU A 155 1.58 8.82 7.88
CA LEU A 155 2.35 9.76 7.06
C LEU A 155 1.45 10.86 6.47
N ASP A 156 0.26 10.53 5.96
CA ASP A 156 -0.70 11.53 5.46
C ASP A 156 -1.11 12.52 6.56
N ILE A 157 -1.37 12.02 7.79
CA ILE A 157 -1.66 12.86 8.96
C ILE A 157 -0.46 13.74 9.31
N GLU A 158 0.74 13.18 9.35
CA GLU A 158 1.95 13.91 9.73
C GLU A 158 2.28 15.02 8.71
N ILE A 159 2.15 14.73 7.41
CA ILE A 159 2.29 15.71 6.33
C ILE A 159 1.30 16.85 6.53
N ARG A 160 0.02 16.55 6.75
CA ARG A 160 -1.03 17.54 6.98
C ARG A 160 -0.73 18.39 8.22
N SER A 161 -0.35 17.74 9.32
CA SER A 161 -0.05 18.43 10.58
C SER A 161 1.10 19.42 10.41
N ARG A 162 2.22 19.00 9.81
CA ARG A 162 3.42 19.84 9.64
C ARG A 162 3.27 20.91 8.56
N SER A 163 2.40 20.68 7.59
CA SER A 163 2.11 21.65 6.53
C SER A 163 0.89 22.53 6.81
N HIS A 164 0.26 22.42 7.99
CA HIS A 164 -1.00 23.11 8.31
C HIS A 164 -2.09 22.86 7.25
N ASP A 165 -2.31 21.60 6.90
CA ASP A 165 -3.23 21.11 5.88
C ASP A 165 -2.97 21.62 4.45
N ALA A 166 -1.81 22.25 4.20
CA ALA A 166 -1.45 22.72 2.86
C ALA A 166 -0.96 21.60 1.93
N GLN A 167 -0.50 20.48 2.48
CA GLN A 167 -0.02 19.32 1.74
C GLN A 167 -0.63 18.03 2.30
N SER A 168 -0.65 16.99 1.49
CA SER A 168 -1.10 15.65 1.85
C SER A 168 -0.26 14.57 1.16
N LEU A 169 -0.50 13.31 1.52
CA LEU A 169 0.10 12.19 0.80
C LEU A 169 -0.27 12.19 -0.70
N ASP A 170 -1.44 12.71 -1.07
CA ASP A 170 -1.84 12.86 -2.47
C ASP A 170 -0.84 13.75 -3.24
N ASP A 171 -0.31 14.79 -2.60
CA ASP A 171 0.61 15.74 -3.24
C ASP A 171 2.01 15.15 -3.40
N VAL A 172 2.42 14.28 -2.46
CA VAL A 172 3.62 13.43 -2.59
C VAL A 172 3.51 12.54 -3.81
N LEU A 173 2.40 11.80 -3.95
CA LEU A 173 2.17 10.90 -5.08
C LEU A 173 2.10 11.66 -6.41
N LYS A 174 1.46 12.83 -6.45
CA LYS A 174 1.43 13.69 -7.65
C LYS A 174 2.82 14.19 -8.03
N LEU A 175 3.63 14.63 -7.08
CA LEU A 175 4.99 15.09 -7.38
C LEU A 175 5.85 13.94 -7.90
N ILE A 176 5.72 12.76 -7.28
CA ILE A 176 6.38 11.54 -7.75
C ILE A 176 5.94 11.21 -9.18
N TRP A 177 4.64 11.22 -9.44
CA TRP A 177 4.07 10.95 -10.75
C TRP A 177 4.61 11.86 -11.84
N VAL A 178 4.79 13.15 -11.55
CA VAL A 178 5.29 14.12 -12.54
C VAL A 178 6.76 13.92 -12.86
N ASN A 179 7.59 13.48 -11.90
CA ASN A 179 9.05 13.58 -12.01
C ASN A 179 9.78 12.24 -12.18
N TYR A 180 9.16 11.10 -11.81
CA TYR A 180 9.90 9.83 -11.66
C TYR A 180 9.37 8.67 -12.53
N GLN A 181 8.60 8.95 -13.59
CA GLN A 181 8.10 7.90 -14.49
C GLN A 181 9.22 7.16 -15.24
N ASP A 182 10.26 7.89 -15.67
CA ASP A 182 11.32 7.33 -16.49
C ASP A 182 12.48 6.77 -15.66
N THR A 183 12.76 7.37 -14.49
CA THR A 183 13.87 6.99 -13.62
C THR A 183 13.49 5.95 -12.57
N GLY A 184 12.21 5.88 -12.20
CA GLY A 184 11.76 5.15 -11.02
C GLY A 184 12.20 5.82 -9.71
N LEU A 185 11.97 5.13 -8.60
CA LEU A 185 12.26 5.59 -7.25
C LEU A 185 13.49 4.87 -6.68
N GLU A 186 14.47 5.66 -6.23
CA GLU A 186 15.50 5.20 -5.29
C GLU A 186 14.89 5.05 -3.89
N ASP A 187 15.52 4.26 -3.01
CA ASP A 187 14.97 3.87 -1.70
C ASP A 187 14.63 5.07 -0.78
N ASP A 188 15.29 6.22 -0.97
CA ASP A 188 15.08 7.44 -0.18
C ASP A 188 14.23 8.52 -0.89
N THR A 189 13.66 8.20 -2.05
CA THR A 189 12.94 9.18 -2.89
C THR A 189 11.70 9.72 -2.20
N VAL A 190 10.88 8.86 -1.58
CA VAL A 190 9.65 9.27 -0.90
C VAL A 190 9.97 10.22 0.26
N GLN A 191 11.01 9.90 1.03
CA GLN A 191 11.49 10.66 2.17
C GLN A 191 11.93 12.06 1.74
N LYS A 192 12.70 12.15 0.64
CA LYS A 192 13.10 13.43 0.02
C LYS A 192 11.91 14.24 -0.45
N VAL A 193 10.94 13.62 -1.12
CA VAL A 193 9.74 14.31 -1.62
C VAL A 193 8.89 14.86 -0.47
N VAL A 194 8.67 14.06 0.58
CA VAL A 194 7.92 14.50 1.78
C VAL A 194 8.62 15.68 2.44
N ALA A 195 9.93 15.59 2.67
CA ALA A 195 10.71 16.66 3.28
C ALA A 195 10.66 17.94 2.42
N HIS A 196 10.73 17.80 1.09
CA HIS A 196 10.62 18.92 0.16
C HIS A 196 9.24 19.58 0.20
N LEU A 197 8.13 18.83 0.17
CA LEU A 197 6.79 19.43 0.15
C LEU A 197 6.43 20.11 1.46
N THR A 198 6.85 19.54 2.59
CA THR A 198 6.55 20.04 3.94
C THR A 198 7.58 21.02 4.49
N GLN A 199 8.72 21.19 3.81
CA GLN A 199 9.87 21.96 4.31
C GLN A 199 10.27 21.56 5.74
N SER A 200 10.18 20.26 6.05
CA SER A 200 10.37 19.70 7.39
C SER A 200 11.17 18.40 7.35
N ASP A 201 11.93 18.10 8.41
CA ASP A 201 12.73 16.88 8.51
C ASP A 201 11.90 15.67 8.99
N PHE A 202 11.80 14.64 8.14
CA PHE A 202 11.09 13.40 8.43
C PHE A 202 12.03 12.23 8.78
N THR A 203 13.34 12.45 8.93
CA THR A 203 14.32 11.38 9.20
C THR A 203 13.89 10.50 10.37
N LYS A 204 13.62 11.10 11.53
CA LYS A 204 13.14 10.36 12.71
C LYS A 204 11.85 9.58 12.47
N PHE A 205 10.93 10.13 11.67
CA PHE A 205 9.67 9.45 11.36
C PHE A 205 9.93 8.14 10.59
N PHE A 206 10.76 8.20 9.55
CA PHE A 206 11.08 7.00 8.77
C PHE A 206 11.95 6.01 9.56
N ASP A 207 12.90 6.51 10.35
CA ASP A 207 13.68 5.64 11.24
C ASP A 207 12.79 4.87 12.21
N ASP A 208 11.82 5.54 12.85
CA ASP A 208 10.96 4.92 13.85
C ASP A 208 9.89 3.99 13.23
N TYR A 209 9.33 4.31 12.06
CA TYR A 209 8.15 3.62 11.53
C TYR A 209 8.39 2.77 10.27
N LEU A 210 9.42 3.07 9.47
CA LEU A 210 9.81 2.27 8.32
C LEU A 210 10.90 1.24 8.70
N TYR A 211 11.95 1.71 9.38
CA TYR A 211 13.10 0.88 9.76
C TYR A 211 13.00 0.30 11.18
N GLY A 212 12.13 0.84 12.03
CA GLY A 212 11.88 0.40 13.41
C GLY A 212 10.76 -0.62 13.64
#